data_AF-A0A7Y0TL18-F1
#
_entry.id   AF-A0A7Y0TL18-F1
#
_cell.length_a   1.000
_cell.length_b   1.000
_cell.length_c   1.000
_cell.angle_alpha   90.00
_cell.angle_beta   90.00
_cell.angle_gamma   90.00
#
_symmetry.space_group_name_H-M   'P 1'
#
loop_
_entity.id
_entity.type
_entity.pdbx_description
1 polymer ?
#
loop_
_entity_poly.entity_id
_entity_poly.type
_entity_poly.pdbx_seq_one_letter_code
_entity_poly.pdbx_strand_id
1 'polypeptide(L)' 'MFGEMDLVLIGGIALLFFGPGKIPDLMKGLGKGVREFKKAQSDFESEIKKAVEPPEVKTTKPE' A
#
# COMPACT_ATOMS: atom_id res chain seq x y z
N MET A 1 15.67 7.22 27.97
CA MET A 1 16.12 8.41 27.19
C MET A 1 16.67 7.87 25.89
N PHE A 2 15.78 7.37 25.02
CA PHE A 2 16.17 6.95 23.66
C PHE A 2 15.92 8.15 22.76
N GLY A 3 17.00 8.72 22.23
CA GLY A 3 16.96 9.95 21.44
C GLY A 3 17.15 9.67 19.95
N GLU A 4 17.03 10.71 19.14
CA GLU A 4 17.30 10.66 17.69
C GLU A 4 18.70 10.08 17.39
N MET A 5 19.69 10.34 18.24
CA MET A 5 21.05 9.80 18.11
C MET A 5 21.11 8.27 18.19
N ASP A 6 20.27 7.62 19.01
CA ASP A 6 20.28 6.16 19.16
C ASP A 6 19.73 5.49 17.90
N LEU A 7 18.67 6.07 17.30
CA LEU A 7 18.13 5.62 16.02
C LEU A 7 19.14 5.78 14.89
N VAL A 8 19.89 6.89 14.86
CA VAL A 8 20.95 7.11 13.88
C VAL A 8 22.09 6.11 14.06
N LEU A 9 22.47 5.79 15.29
CA LEU A 9 23.53 4.80 15.57
C LEU A 9 23.11 3.39 15.12
N ILE A 10 21.90 2.96 15.47
CA ILE A 10 21.36 1.66 15.06
C ILE A 10 21.21 1.61 13.53
N GLY A 11 20.68 2.69 12.93
CA GLY A 11 20.58 2.83 11.48
C GLY A 11 21.93 2.76 10.79
N GLY A 12 22.96 3.41 11.35
CA GLY A 12 24.33 3.40 10.85
C GLY A 12 24.97 2.01 10.90
N ILE A 13 24.78 1.27 12.00
CA ILE A 13 25.25 -0.12 12.11
C ILE A 13 24.52 -1.01 11.09
N ALA A 14 23.20 -0.89 10.98
CA ALA A 14 22.42 -1.62 9.98
C ALA A 14 22.88 -1.29 8.55
N LEU A 15 23.16 -0.02 8.25
CA LEU A 15 23.71 0.43 6.97
C LEU A 15 25.10 -0.14 6.69
N LEU A 16 25.91 -0.42 7.71
CA LEU A 16 27.22 -1.07 7.53
C LEU A 16 27.08 -2.55 7.14
N PHE A 17 26.13 -3.26 7.74
CA PHE A 17 25.86 -4.67 7.43
C PHE A 17 25.12 -4.85 6.09
N PHE A 18 24.08 -4.06 5.86
CA PHE A 18 23.23 -4.19 4.67
C PHE A 18 23.73 -3.33 3.49
N GLY A 19 24.49 -2.27 3.76
CA GLY A 19 24.95 -1.32 2.75
C GLY A 19 23.90 -0.23 2.43
N PRO A 20 24.34 1.01 2.12
CA PRO A 20 23.44 2.14 1.85
C PRO A 20 22.58 1.97 0.59
N GLY A 21 22.98 1.10 -0.36
CA GLY A 21 22.19 0.82 -1.56
C GLY A 21 21.05 -0.18 -1.35
N LYS A 22 21.18 -1.12 -0.40
CA LYS A 22 20.18 -2.17 -0.20
C LYS A 22 18.89 -1.65 0.43
N ILE A 23 18.99 -0.67 1.35
CA ILE A 23 17.83 -0.07 2.00
C ILE A 23 16.88 0.60 0.97
N PRO A 24 17.34 1.49 0.07
CA PRO A 24 16.51 2.05 -1.00
C PRO A 24 15.90 1.01 -1.92
N ASP A 25 16.64 -0.04 -2.28
CA ASP A 25 16.15 -1.08 -3.19
C ASP A 25 15.06 -1.93 -2.53
N LEU A 26 15.23 -2.29 -1.25
CA LEU A 26 14.18 -2.94 -0.45
C LEU A 26 12.93 -2.06 -0.32
N MET A 27 13.10 -0.76 -0.01
CA MET A 27 11.98 0.18 0.10
C MET A 27 11.23 0.32 -1.23
N LYS A 28 11.94 0.39 -2.36
CA LYS A 28 11.31 0.43 -3.70
C LYS A 28 10.53 -0.85 -3.97
N GLY A 29 11.07 -2.02 -3.65
CA GLY A 29 10.40 -3.31 -3.81
C GLY A 29 9.13 -3.40 -2.95
N LEU A 30 9.26 -3.11 -1.65
CA LEU A 30 8.15 -3.08 -0.70
C LEU A 30 7.07 -2.08 -1.11
N GLY A 31 7.47 -0.86 -1.51
CA GLY A 31 6.55 0.19 -1.92
C GLY A 31 5.75 -0.17 -3.17
N LYS A 32 6.38 -0.84 -4.14
CA LYS A 32 5.68 -1.39 -5.30
C LYS A 32 4.67 -2.46 -4.89
N GLY A 33 5.08 -3.43 -4.06
CA GLY A 33 4.21 -4.49 -3.56
C GLY A 33 3.00 -3.96 -2.80
N VAL A 34 3.19 -2.99 -1.90
CA VAL A 34 2.11 -2.35 -1.14
C VAL A 34 1.16 -1.59 -2.08
N ARG A 35 1.69 -0.90 -3.10
CA ARG A 35 0.88 -0.17 -4.09
C ARG A 35 0.02 -1.12 -4.93
N GLU A 36 0.60 -2.20 -5.41
CA GLU A 36 -0.12 -3.22 -6.18
C GLU A 36 -1.17 -3.93 -5.33
N PHE A 37 -0.83 -4.28 -4.09
CA PHE A 37 -1.77 -4.87 -3.13
C PHE A 37 -2.97 -3.96 -2.88
N LYS A 38 -2.73 -2.66 -2.64
CA LYS A 38 -3.80 -1.68 -2.42
C LYS A 38 -4.69 -1.50 -3.65
N LYS A 39 -4.11 -1.56 -4.85
CA LYS A 39 -4.85 -1.49 -6.11
C LYS A 39 -5.77 -2.72 -6.27
N ALA A 40 -5.22 -3.92 -6.10
CA ALA A 40 -6.00 -5.16 -6.18
C ALA A 40 -7.13 -5.19 -5.14
N GLN A 41 -6.88 -4.73 -3.93
CA GLN A 41 -7.91 -4.60 -2.89
C GLN A 41 -9.04 -3.65 -3.31
N SER A 42 -8.71 -2.49 -3.89
CA SER A 42 -9.69 -1.51 -4.37
C SER A 42 -10.52 -2.02 -5.56
N ASP A 43 -9.87 -2.72 -6.48
CA ASP A 43 -10.53 -3.32 -7.64
C ASP A 43 -11.52 -4.40 -7.17
N PHE A 44 -11.10 -5.26 -6.24
CA PHE A 44 -11.94 -6.30 -5.64
C PHE A 44 -13.14 -5.73 -4.87
N GLU A 45 -12.94 -4.67 -4.06
CA GLU A 45 -14.03 -3.99 -3.35
C GLU A 45 -15.05 -3.39 -4.33
N SER A 46 -14.58 -2.82 -5.44
CA SER A 46 -15.44 -2.25 -6.49
C SER A 46 -16.25 -3.34 -7.21
N GLU A 47 -15.64 -4.50 -7.45
CA GLU A 47 -16.28 -5.64 -8.09
C GLU A 47 -17.34 -6.28 -7.19
N ILE A 48 -17.05 -6.43 -5.89
CA ILE A 48 -18.03 -6.88 -4.89
C ILE A 48 -19.20 -5.89 -4.81
N LYS A 49 -18.95 -4.58 -4.76
CA LYS A 49 -20.03 -3.58 -4.73
C LYS A 49 -20.94 -3.69 -5.94
N LYS A 50 -20.37 -3.84 -7.15
CA LYS A 50 -21.15 -4.06 -8.39
C LYS A 50 -21.93 -5.37 -8.41
N ALA A 51 -21.42 -6.42 -7.76
CA ALA A 51 -22.09 -7.72 -7.69
C ALA A 51 -23.21 -7.75 -6.64
N VAL A 52 -23.11 -6.91 -5.60
CA VAL A 52 -24.08 -6.83 -4.49
C VAL A 52 -25.14 -5.75 -4.70
N GLU A 53 -24.88 -4.74 -5.55
CA GLU A 53 -25.92 -3.82 -5.99
C GLU A 53 -26.92 -4.54 -6.91
N PRO A 54 -28.20 -4.69 -6.51
CA PRO A 54 -29.24 -5.19 -7.40
C PRO A 54 -29.33 -4.25 -8.61
N PRO A 55 -29.64 -4.76 -9.82
CA PRO A 55 -29.75 -3.91 -11.00
C PRO A 55 -30.75 -2.81 -10.69
N GLU A 56 -30.29 -1.55 -10.71
CA GLU A 56 -31.18 -0.39 -10.66
C GLU A 56 -32.18 -0.55 -11.82
N VAL A 57 -33.39 -0.97 -11.48
CA VAL A 57 -34.55 -0.85 -12.35
C VAL A 57 -34.67 0.63 -12.60
N LYS A 58 -34.24 1.07 -13.78
CA LYS A 58 -34.58 2.37 -14.34
C LYS A 58 -36.10 2.45 -14.33
N THR A 59 -36.68 3.03 -13.29
CA THR A 59 -38.07 3.43 -13.27
C THR A 59 -38.20 4.48 -14.37
N THR A 60 -38.68 4.03 -15.52
CA THR A 60 -39.31 4.87 -16.54
C THR A 60 -40.34 5.72 -15.82
N LYS A 61 -40.02 7.00 -15.67
CA LYS A 61 -40.98 8.04 -15.30
C LYS A 61 -42.10 7.99 -16.36
N PRO A 62 -43.34 7.62 -16.01
CA PRO A 62 -44.45 7.83 -16.93
C PRO A 62 -44.76 9.33 -16.92
N GLU A 63 -44.97 9.84 -18.12
CA GLU A 63 -45.38 11.22 -18.42
C GLU A 63 -46.76 11.56 -17.87
#